data_AF-A0A1J7CIJ8-F1
#
_entry.id   AF-A0A1J7CIJ8-F1
#
_cell.length_a   1.000
_cell.length_b   1.000
_cell.length_c   1.000
_cell.angle_alpha   90.00
_cell.angle_beta   90.00
_cell.angle_gamma   90.00
#
_symmetry.space_group_name_H-M   'P 1'
#
loop_
_entity.id
_entity.type
_entity.pdbx_description
1 polymer ?
#
loop_
_entity_poly.entity_id
_entity_poly.type
_entity_poly.pdbx_seq_one_letter_code
_entity_poly.pdbx_strand_id
1 'polypeptide(L)'
;MRTSRKILIGVSAAAVLGIGGCAAATSGSDAGHSSAASHTANKAAAPTSTTAAHPVNDDLTIGAPYVNDVQLYDAKVTITNHTSKASDYDYQLELVDGTGKRLDTTYVSTQGLAPGQTYSDDAGFSKMASEVPSGTHLTVKIVSGDRYAST
;
A
#
# COMPACT_ATOMS: atom_id res chain seq x y z
N MET A 1 34.23 -5.53 20.99
CA MET A 1 33.30 -5.17 22.09
C MET A 1 31.89 -5.55 21.63
N ARG A 2 31.28 -6.54 22.29
CA ARG A 2 29.95 -7.07 21.93
C ARG A 2 28.92 -6.36 22.81
N THR A 3 28.06 -5.55 22.21
CA THR A 3 26.99 -4.87 22.96
C THR A 3 25.65 -5.48 22.57
N SER A 4 25.21 -6.45 23.38
CA SER A 4 23.89 -7.07 23.32
C SER A 4 22.82 -6.04 23.66
N ARG A 5 21.77 -5.90 22.84
CA ARG A 5 20.51 -5.26 23.24
C ARG A 5 19.39 -6.27 23.12
N LYS A 6 18.92 -6.69 24.29
CA LYS A 6 17.67 -7.44 24.51
C LYS A 6 16.52 -6.47 24.20
N ILE A 7 15.64 -6.82 23.27
CA ILE A 7 14.37 -6.10 23.09
C ILE A 7 13.22 -7.09 23.32
N LEU A 8 12.30 -6.57 24.13
CA LEU A 8 11.27 -7.23 24.91
C LEU A 8 10.08 -7.63 24.03
N ILE A 9 9.57 -8.83 24.27
CA ILE A 9 8.33 -9.38 23.73
C ILE A 9 7.15 -8.57 24.31
N GLY A 10 6.32 -7.99 23.43
CA GLY A 10 5.04 -7.39 23.79
C GLY A 10 3.91 -8.08 23.05
N VAL A 11 3.30 -9.09 23.69
CA VAL A 11 2.03 -9.69 23.25
C VAL A 11 0.90 -8.78 23.73
N SER A 12 -0.01 -8.38 22.85
CA SER A 12 -1.28 -7.78 23.23
C SER A 12 -2.38 -8.33 22.35
N ALA A 13 -3.10 -9.30 22.90
CA ALA A 13 -4.36 -9.80 22.38
C ALA A 13 -5.49 -8.86 22.84
N ALA A 14 -6.34 -8.42 21.91
CA ALA A 14 -7.63 -7.82 22.24
C ALA A 14 -8.70 -8.48 21.35
N ALA A 15 -9.46 -9.37 21.97
CA ALA A 15 -10.68 -9.95 21.44
C ALA A 15 -11.83 -8.95 21.62
N VAL A 16 -12.66 -8.75 20.58
CA VAL A 16 -13.95 -8.06 20.71
C VAL A 16 -15.05 -9.02 20.26
N LEU A 17 -15.90 -9.36 21.24
CA LEU A 17 -17.17 -10.07 21.13
C LEU A 17 -18.32 -9.07 20.95
N GLY A 18 -19.38 -9.44 20.21
CA GLY A 18 -20.68 -8.73 20.19
C GLY A 18 -21.42 -8.94 18.86
N ILE A 19 -22.25 -9.98 18.69
CA ILE A 19 -23.68 -10.14 19.08
C ILE A 19 -24.65 -9.26 18.27
N GLY A 20 -25.59 -9.91 17.57
CA GLY A 20 -26.88 -9.36 17.13
C GLY A 20 -27.12 -9.59 15.62
N GLY A 21 -28.19 -10.23 15.16
CA GLY A 21 -29.37 -10.80 15.80
C GLY A 21 -30.22 -11.47 14.71
N CYS A 22 -30.94 -12.52 15.08
CA CYS A 22 -31.87 -13.24 14.21
C CYS A 22 -33.15 -12.41 14.02
N ALA A 23 -33.61 -12.27 12.78
CA ALA A 23 -35.01 -11.95 12.49
C ALA A 23 -35.46 -12.71 11.25
N ALA A 24 -36.27 -13.74 11.48
CA ALA A 24 -37.12 -14.36 10.49
C ALA A 24 -38.45 -13.59 10.42
N ALA A 25 -38.93 -13.30 9.21
CA ALA A 25 -40.33 -12.95 8.92
C ALA A 25 -40.68 -13.53 7.54
N THR A 26 -41.29 -14.71 7.49
CA THR A 26 -42.72 -15.00 7.21
C THR A 26 -43.26 -14.55 5.85
N SER A 27 -43.66 -15.55 5.06
CA SER A 27 -44.88 -15.67 4.24
C SER A 27 -45.51 -14.47 3.52
N GLY A 28 -45.89 -14.69 2.26
CA GLY A 28 -47.14 -14.16 1.71
C GLY A 28 -47.14 -13.99 0.19
N SER A 29 -47.95 -14.79 -0.49
CA SER A 29 -48.12 -14.90 -1.95
C SER A 29 -49.05 -13.85 -2.59
N ASP A 30 -48.94 -13.79 -3.92
CA ASP A 30 -49.98 -13.59 -4.96
C ASP A 30 -50.36 -12.18 -5.49
N ALA A 31 -50.08 -12.07 -6.80
CA ALA A 31 -50.88 -11.56 -7.91
C ALA A 31 -51.32 -10.07 -7.99
N GLY A 32 -51.04 -9.46 -9.15
CA GLY A 32 -51.95 -8.45 -9.72
C GLY A 32 -51.33 -7.23 -10.41
N HIS A 33 -51.23 -7.31 -11.74
CA HIS A 33 -51.47 -6.27 -12.77
C HIS A 33 -51.14 -4.78 -12.50
N SER A 34 -50.21 -4.27 -13.32
CA SER A 34 -50.21 -3.01 -14.10
C SER A 34 -51.02 -1.80 -13.61
N SER A 35 -50.35 -0.68 -13.34
CA SER A 35 -50.43 0.57 -14.13
C SER A 35 -49.72 1.74 -13.43
N ALA A 36 -49.25 2.67 -14.26
CA ALA A 36 -48.41 3.81 -13.94
C ALA A 36 -48.97 4.76 -12.86
N ALA A 37 -48.08 5.23 -11.98
CA ALA A 37 -48.18 6.52 -11.33
C ALA A 37 -46.78 7.09 -11.12
N SER A 38 -46.47 8.13 -11.87
CA SER A 38 -45.29 8.98 -11.76
C SER A 38 -45.25 9.65 -10.39
N HIS A 39 -44.33 9.19 -9.54
CA HIS A 39 -43.88 9.94 -8.37
C HIS A 39 -42.36 10.13 -8.49
N THR A 40 -41.98 11.37 -8.78
CA THR A 40 -40.63 11.90 -8.69
C THR A 40 -40.16 11.76 -7.24
N ALA A 41 -39.57 10.61 -6.91
CA ALA A 41 -38.83 10.44 -5.67
C ALA A 41 -37.52 11.22 -5.82
N ASN A 42 -37.44 12.38 -5.15
CA ASN A 42 -36.17 13.02 -4.84
C ASN A 42 -35.32 12.01 -4.05
N LYS A 43 -34.51 11.22 -4.76
CA LYS A 43 -33.45 10.43 -4.17
C LYS A 43 -32.47 11.44 -3.58
N ALA A 44 -32.56 11.65 -2.27
CA ALA A 44 -31.57 12.40 -1.52
C ALA A 44 -30.20 11.82 -1.89
N ALA A 45 -29.38 12.64 -2.57
CA ALA A 45 -28.02 12.28 -2.87
C ALA A 45 -27.34 11.97 -1.54
N ALA A 46 -26.94 10.71 -1.36
CA ALA A 46 -26.07 10.34 -0.25
C ALA A 46 -24.87 11.30 -0.29
N PRO A 47 -24.42 11.84 0.86
CA PRO A 47 -23.25 12.70 0.87
C PRO A 47 -22.09 11.90 0.29
N THR A 48 -21.64 12.30 -0.89
CA THR A 48 -20.37 11.83 -1.44
C THR A 48 -19.30 12.32 -0.47
N SER A 49 -18.83 11.42 0.38
CA SER A 49 -17.65 11.64 1.19
C SER A 49 -16.48 11.83 0.22
N THR A 50 -16.25 13.07 -0.20
CA THR A 50 -15.07 13.50 -0.92
C THR A 50 -13.90 13.56 0.05
N THR A 51 -13.54 12.41 0.62
CA THR A 51 -12.20 12.29 1.20
C THR A 51 -11.29 12.17 -0.02
N ALA A 52 -10.50 13.21 -0.28
CA ALA A 52 -9.47 13.16 -1.31
C ALA A 52 -8.63 11.91 -1.08
N ALA A 53 -8.40 11.12 -2.14
CA ALA A 53 -7.60 9.92 -2.02
C ALA A 53 -6.17 10.30 -1.59
N HIS A 54 -5.59 9.51 -0.68
CA HIS A 54 -4.21 9.71 -0.23
C HIS A 54 -3.25 9.67 -1.44
N PRO A 55 -2.28 10.60 -1.58
CA PRO A 55 -1.33 10.59 -2.69
C PRO A 55 -0.56 9.28 -2.73
N VAL A 56 -0.41 8.67 -3.91
CA VAL A 56 0.23 7.35 -4.04
C VAL A 56 1.68 7.36 -3.57
N ASN A 57 2.48 8.37 -3.93
CA ASN A 57 3.88 8.42 -3.50
C ASN A 57 4.06 8.55 -1.97
N ASP A 58 3.04 9.00 -1.25
CA ASP A 58 3.05 9.09 0.21
C ASP A 58 2.73 7.73 0.88
N ASP A 59 2.26 6.74 0.10
CA ASP A 59 2.05 5.36 0.56
C ASP A 59 3.37 4.56 0.63
N LEU A 60 4.44 5.05 -0.01
CA LEU A 60 5.75 4.39 -0.07
C LEU A 60 6.78 5.09 0.84
N THR A 61 7.41 4.30 1.71
CA THR A 61 8.61 4.70 2.45
C THR A 61 9.83 3.94 1.92
N ILE A 62 10.95 4.64 1.77
CA ILE A 62 12.21 4.08 1.25
C ILE A 62 13.34 4.31 2.25
N GLY A 63 14.08 3.26 2.59
CA GLY A 63 15.29 3.32 3.40
C GLY A 63 16.52 3.78 2.60
N ALA A 64 17.62 4.00 3.30
CA ALA A 64 18.90 4.26 2.64
C ALA A 64 19.35 3.05 1.80
N PRO A 65 19.95 3.25 0.61
CA PRO A 65 20.56 2.16 -0.13
C PRO A 65 21.66 1.49 0.69
N TYR A 66 21.75 0.16 0.60
CA TYR A 66 22.79 -0.65 1.23
C TYR A 66 23.29 -1.71 0.26
N VAL A 67 24.48 -2.26 0.51
CA VAL A 67 25.04 -3.35 -0.30
C VAL A 67 24.67 -4.68 0.34
N ASN A 68 24.09 -5.59 -0.43
CA ASN A 68 23.69 -6.93 0.03
C ASN A 68 24.84 -7.96 -0.07
N ASP A 69 24.57 -9.21 0.32
CA ASP A 69 25.57 -10.27 0.37
C ASP A 69 26.17 -10.63 -1.00
N VAL A 70 25.47 -10.34 -2.09
CA VAL A 70 25.93 -10.55 -3.48
C VAL A 70 26.55 -9.31 -4.11
N GLN A 71 26.87 -8.30 -3.30
CA GLN A 71 27.52 -7.04 -3.73
C GLN A 71 26.67 -6.16 -4.66
N LEU A 72 25.35 -6.34 -4.65
CA LEU A 72 24.40 -5.46 -5.32
C LEU A 72 23.81 -4.45 -4.34
N TYR A 73 23.33 -3.31 -4.84
CA TYR A 73 22.61 -2.34 -4.03
C TYR A 73 21.15 -2.73 -3.87
N ASP A 74 20.65 -2.68 -2.64
CA ASP A 74 19.23 -2.82 -2.30
C ASP A 74 18.78 -1.60 -1.48
N ALA A 75 17.47 -1.37 -1.38
CA ALA A 75 16.90 -0.44 -0.42
C ALA A 75 15.61 -1.01 0.19
N LYS A 76 15.46 -0.88 1.51
CA LYS A 76 14.23 -1.33 2.17
C LYS A 76 13.06 -0.47 1.72
N VAL A 77 11.99 -1.11 1.27
CA VAL A 77 10.76 -0.43 0.88
C VAL A 77 9.58 -0.91 1.70
N THR A 78 8.69 0.02 2.02
CA THR A 78 7.46 -0.26 2.76
C THR A 78 6.30 0.47 2.08
N ILE A 79 5.28 -0.28 1.66
CA ILE A 79 4.08 0.26 1.01
C ILE A 79 2.92 0.08 1.97
N THR A 80 2.19 1.15 2.31
CA THR A 80 1.00 1.08 3.16
C THR A 80 -0.23 1.57 2.42
N ASN A 81 -1.28 0.76 2.36
CA ASN A 81 -2.49 1.16 1.67
C ASN A 81 -3.36 2.08 2.56
N HIS A 82 -3.34 3.38 2.28
CA HIS A 82 -4.20 4.36 2.99
C HIS A 82 -5.59 4.53 2.38
N THR A 83 -5.95 3.74 1.37
CA THR A 83 -7.29 3.79 0.78
C THR A 83 -8.29 2.91 1.55
N SER A 84 -9.58 3.11 1.26
CA SER A 84 -10.67 2.32 1.86
C SER A 84 -10.97 1.01 1.12
N LYS A 85 -10.17 0.63 0.11
CA LYS A 85 -10.37 -0.59 -0.70
C LYS A 85 -9.04 -1.35 -0.84
N ALA A 86 -9.11 -2.64 -1.17
CA ALA A 86 -7.91 -3.36 -1.58
C ALA A 86 -7.30 -2.69 -2.83
N SER A 87 -5.98 -2.60 -2.89
CA SER A 87 -5.28 -1.91 -3.98
C SER A 87 -4.00 -2.62 -4.37
N ASP A 88 -3.69 -2.51 -5.66
CA ASP A 88 -2.42 -2.91 -6.24
C ASP A 88 -1.55 -1.66 -6.40
N TYR A 89 -0.24 -1.81 -6.23
CA TYR A 89 0.73 -0.74 -6.30
C TYR A 89 1.87 -1.12 -7.23
N ASP A 90 2.31 -0.17 -8.05
CA ASP A 90 3.50 -0.27 -8.89
C ASP A 90 4.35 0.99 -8.72
N TYR A 91 5.60 0.84 -8.31
CA TYR A 91 6.56 1.94 -8.18
C TYR A 91 7.77 1.73 -9.06
N GLN A 92 8.21 2.80 -9.73
CA GLN A 92 9.52 2.87 -10.35
C GLN A 92 10.47 3.67 -9.46
N LEU A 93 11.61 3.08 -9.13
CA LEU A 93 12.64 3.68 -8.28
C LEU A 93 13.94 3.87 -9.06
N GLU A 94 14.71 4.87 -8.68
CA GLU A 94 16.05 5.15 -9.20
C GLU A 94 17.07 5.20 -8.08
N LEU A 95 18.17 4.47 -8.25
CA LEU A 95 19.39 4.66 -7.46
C LEU A 95 20.17 5.82 -8.08
N VAL A 96 20.40 6.87 -7.30
CA VAL A 96 21.10 8.08 -7.77
C VAL A 96 22.29 8.40 -6.87
N ASP A 97 23.32 9.01 -7.45
CA ASP A 97 24.44 9.55 -6.68
C ASP A 97 24.15 10.95 -6.11
N GLY A 98 25.07 11.48 -5.29
CA GLY A 98 24.94 12.80 -4.66
C GLY A 98 24.87 13.98 -5.64
N THR A 99 25.15 13.78 -6.94
CA THR A 99 24.96 14.79 -7.98
C THR A 99 23.56 14.73 -8.61
N GLY A 100 22.77 13.70 -8.27
CA GLY A 100 21.49 13.39 -8.89
C GLY A 100 21.62 12.57 -10.17
N LYS A 101 22.81 12.09 -10.53
CA LYS A 101 22.98 11.21 -11.69
C LYS A 101 22.41 9.83 -11.36
N ARG A 102 21.55 9.34 -12.25
CA ARG A 102 21.03 7.97 -12.20
C ARG A 102 22.15 6.96 -12.41
N LEU A 103 22.19 5.99 -11.50
CA LEU A 103 23.09 4.85 -11.55
C LEU A 103 22.34 3.59 -12.00
N ASP A 104 21.08 3.43 -11.58
CA ASP A 104 20.24 2.29 -11.94
C ASP A 104 18.75 2.57 -11.68
N THR A 105 17.86 1.69 -12.16
CA THR A 105 16.42 1.73 -11.90
C THR A 105 15.88 0.35 -11.53
N THR A 106 14.83 0.32 -10.71
CA THR A 106 14.14 -0.91 -10.34
C THR A 106 12.64 -0.68 -10.20
N TYR A 107 11.87 -1.76 -10.13
CA TYR A 107 10.42 -1.72 -9.94
C TYR A 107 10.03 -2.52 -8.71
N VAL A 108 9.08 -1.98 -7.94
CA VAL A 108 8.49 -2.65 -6.77
C VAL A 108 6.99 -2.69 -6.97
N SER A 109 6.42 -3.88 -6.87
CA SER A 109 4.98 -4.08 -7.01
C SER A 109 4.42 -4.95 -5.90
N THR A 110 3.15 -4.71 -5.56
CA THR A 110 2.39 -5.56 -4.64
C THR A 110 0.92 -5.52 -5.02
N GLN A 111 0.21 -6.62 -4.79
CA GLN A 111 -1.18 -6.80 -5.22
C GLN A 111 -2.08 -7.12 -4.02
N GLY A 112 -3.33 -6.68 -4.11
CA GLY A 112 -4.38 -7.01 -3.15
C GLY A 112 -4.12 -6.48 -1.74
N LEU A 113 -3.36 -5.40 -1.60
CA LEU A 113 -3.01 -4.85 -0.29
C LEU A 113 -4.29 -4.32 0.36
N ALA A 114 -4.74 -4.92 1.46
CA ALA A 114 -6.00 -4.53 2.12
C ALA A 114 -5.90 -3.10 2.73
N PRO A 115 -7.04 -2.43 3.02
CA PRO A 115 -7.03 -1.14 3.71
C PRO A 115 -6.23 -1.17 5.01
N GLY A 116 -5.26 -0.26 5.15
CA GLY A 116 -4.36 -0.15 6.30
C GLY A 116 -3.28 -1.23 6.38
N GLN A 117 -3.22 -2.16 5.43
CA GLN A 117 -2.17 -3.19 5.39
C GLN A 117 -0.86 -2.59 4.85
N THR A 118 0.24 -3.12 5.39
CA THR A 118 1.60 -2.77 4.99
C THR A 118 2.29 -3.96 4.32
N TYR A 119 2.90 -3.72 3.15
CA TYR A 119 3.84 -4.60 2.48
C TYR A 119 5.27 -4.11 2.75
N SER A 120 6.24 -5.01 2.85
CA SER A 120 7.65 -4.64 3.00
C SER A 120 8.56 -5.61 2.27
N ASP A 121 9.52 -5.06 1.55
CA ASP A 121 10.43 -5.81 0.69
C ASP A 121 11.76 -5.07 0.55
N ASP A 122 12.68 -5.65 -0.21
CA ASP A 122 13.95 -5.03 -0.60
C ASP A 122 13.93 -4.75 -2.10
N ALA A 123 14.00 -3.46 -2.46
CA ALA A 123 14.07 -3.02 -3.84
C ALA A 123 15.49 -3.23 -4.36
N GLY A 124 15.70 -4.33 -5.08
CA GLY A 124 17.00 -4.69 -5.61
C GLY A 124 17.36 -3.92 -6.87
N PHE A 125 18.58 -3.38 -6.90
CA PHE A 125 19.20 -2.76 -8.06
C PHE A 125 20.25 -3.70 -8.65
N SER A 126 20.36 -3.73 -9.97
CA SER A 126 21.40 -4.49 -10.69
C SER A 126 22.78 -3.82 -10.58
N LYS A 127 22.88 -2.64 -9.96
CA LYS A 127 24.13 -1.93 -9.75
C LYS A 127 25.06 -2.66 -8.78
N MET A 128 26.22 -3.05 -9.28
CA MET A 128 27.29 -3.63 -8.45
C MET A 128 28.01 -2.56 -7.62
N ALA A 129 28.33 -2.89 -6.37
CA ALA A 129 29.08 -2.02 -5.46
C ALA A 129 30.45 -1.63 -6.01
N SER A 130 31.14 -2.56 -6.69
CA SER A 130 32.46 -2.34 -7.30
C SER A 130 32.46 -1.32 -8.45
N GLU A 131 31.29 -1.03 -9.03
CA GLU A 131 31.12 -0.07 -10.11
C GLU A 131 30.82 1.35 -9.61
N VAL A 132 30.63 1.53 -8.30
CA VAL A 132 30.38 2.83 -7.68
C VAL A 132 31.63 3.25 -6.93
N PRO A 133 32.19 4.44 -7.19
CA PRO A 133 33.36 4.93 -6.46
C PRO A 133 33.13 4.94 -4.95
N SER A 134 34.12 4.48 -4.18
CA SER A 134 34.04 4.47 -2.72
C SER A 134 33.79 5.88 -2.18
N GLY A 135 32.90 6.00 -1.19
CA GLY A 135 32.53 7.28 -0.60
C GLY A 135 31.49 8.08 -1.39
N THR A 136 30.98 7.55 -2.51
CA THR A 136 29.83 8.15 -3.20
C THR A 136 28.60 8.13 -2.28
N HIS A 137 27.98 9.29 -2.06
CA HIS A 137 26.69 9.36 -1.40
C HIS A 137 25.59 8.86 -2.35
N LEU A 138 24.75 7.95 -1.89
CA LEU A 138 23.69 7.35 -2.68
C LEU A 138 22.32 7.58 -2.03
N THR A 139 21.30 7.76 -2.86
CA THR A 139 19.90 7.83 -2.43
C THR A 139 19.02 7.07 -3.41
N VAL A 140 17.83 6.66 -2.96
CA VAL A 140 16.79 6.15 -3.83
C VAL A 140 15.71 7.22 -4.02
N LYS A 141 15.28 7.42 -5.27
CA LYS A 141 14.23 8.37 -5.64
C LYS A 141 13.04 7.63 -6.24
N ILE A 142 11.82 8.09 -5.92
CA ILE A 142 10.60 7.69 -6.63
C ILE A 142 10.56 8.43 -7.97
N VAL A 143 10.47 7.68 -9.07
CA VAL A 143 10.23 8.23 -10.41
C VAL A 143 8.73 8.34 -10.66
N SER A 144 8.01 7.26 -10.42
CA SER A 144 6.57 7.16 -10.53
C SER A 144 6.02 6.17 -9.52
N GLY A 145 4.74 6.37 -9.18
CA GLY A 145 3.94 5.46 -8.38
C GLY A 145 2.54 5.43 -8.97
N ASP A 146 2.03 4.24 -9.19
CA ASP A 146 0.68 3.99 -9.66
C ASP A 146 -0.07 3.12 -8.66
N ARG A 147 -1.38 3.37 -8.53
CA ARG A 147 -2.27 2.62 -7.64
C ARG A 147 -3.55 2.26 -8.38
N TYR A 148 -3.91 0.99 -8.34
CA TYR A 148 -5.08 0.44 -9.01
C TYR A 148 -6.00 -0.25 -7.99
N ALA A 149 -7.30 -0.27 -8.27
CA ALA A 149 -8.21 -1.09 -7.48
C ALA A 149 -7.94 -2.56 -7.81
N SER A 150 -7.76 -3.38 -6.78
CA SER A 150 -7.56 -4.81 -6.94
C SER A 150 -8.87 -5.47 -7.39
N THR A 151 -8.79 -6.44 -8.32
CA THR A 151 -9.95 -7.15 -8.90
C THR A 151 -10.37 -8.37 -8.12
#